data_AF-A0A7C5GNB5-F1
#
_entry.id   AF-A0A7C5GNB5-F1
#
_cell.length_a   1.000
_cell.length_b   1.000
_cell.length_c   1.000
_cell.angle_alpha   90.00
_cell.angle_beta   90.00
_cell.angle_gamma   90.00
#
_symmetry.space_group_name_H-M   'P 1'
#
loop_
_entity.id
_entity.type
_entity.pdbx_description
1 polymer ?
#
loop_
_entity_poly.entity_id
_entity_poly.type
_entity_poly.pdbx_seq_one_letter_code
_entity_poly.pdbx_strand_id
1 'polypeptide(L)'
;MTLARKGIDYSPYDRFSIEQWANLRADEPMTLSAKDVERLRALNDPISLDDAQNAYLPLARLLSLYVEAVQGLHDAAAQFLAKDKAQRTPFIIGVSGSVAVGKSTTARILHALMQRWPNSPQVDLVTTDGFLFSNA
;
A
#
# COMPACT_ATOMS: atom_id res chain seq x y z
N MET A 1 43.64 3.63 -20.72
CA MET A 1 42.43 4.27 -20.15
C MET A 1 41.31 3.25 -20.27
N THR A 2 41.13 2.43 -19.23
CA THR A 2 40.22 1.27 -19.26
C THR A 2 38.80 1.74 -18.99
N LEU A 3 37.93 1.63 -20.00
CA LEU A 3 36.49 1.78 -19.84
C LEU A 3 35.99 0.63 -18.97
N ALA A 4 35.69 0.91 -17.70
CA ALA A 4 34.99 -0.03 -16.84
C ALA A 4 33.60 -0.30 -17.46
N ARG A 5 33.36 -1.54 -17.90
CA ARG A 5 32.02 -2.00 -18.26
C ARG A 5 31.14 -1.86 -17.01
N LYS A 6 30.18 -0.94 -17.06
CA LYS A 6 29.08 -0.87 -16.09
C LYS A 6 28.30 -2.18 -16.23
N GLY A 7 28.53 -3.11 -15.31
CA GLY A 7 27.80 -4.37 -15.27
C GLY A 7 26.30 -4.10 -15.23
N ILE A 8 25.54 -4.84 -16.03
CA ILE A 8 24.08 -4.81 -15.92
C ILE A 8 23.74 -5.46 -14.58
N ASP A 9 23.30 -4.64 -13.62
CA ASP A 9 22.88 -5.10 -12.31
C ASP A 9 21.44 -5.63 -12.43
N TYR A 10 21.30 -6.95 -12.57
CA TYR A 10 20.00 -7.62 -12.65
C TYR A 10 19.38 -7.70 -11.26
N SER A 11 18.77 -6.60 -10.81
CA SER A 11 17.96 -6.55 -9.59
C SER A 11 16.50 -6.90 -9.92
N PRO A 12 15.82 -7.78 -9.16
CA PRO A 12 14.38 -7.98 -9.30
C PRO A 12 13.54 -6.82 -8.75
N TYR A 13 14.20 -5.80 -8.18
CA TYR A 13 13.59 -4.62 -7.59
C TYR A 13 13.97 -3.36 -8.36
N ASP A 14 12.96 -2.55 -8.64
CA ASP A 14 13.14 -1.16 -9.04
C ASP A 14 13.52 -0.31 -7.82
N ARG A 15 14.45 0.64 -8.01
CA ARG A 15 14.93 1.54 -6.97
C ARG A 15 14.59 2.97 -7.33
N PHE A 16 14.02 3.68 -6.37
CA PHE A 16 13.62 5.08 -6.52
C PHE A 16 14.22 5.91 -5.38
N SER A 17 14.65 7.12 -5.70
CA SER A 17 14.77 8.18 -4.69
C SER A 17 13.37 8.62 -4.25
N ILE A 18 13.27 9.30 -3.10
CA ILE A 18 11.97 9.77 -2.61
C ILE A 18 11.33 10.78 -3.58
N GLU A 19 12.15 11.58 -4.27
CA GLU A 19 11.68 12.54 -5.28
C GLU A 19 11.12 11.84 -6.52
N GLN A 20 11.82 10.79 -6.99
CA GLN A 20 11.33 9.98 -8.11
C GLN A 20 10.02 9.28 -7.76
N TRP A 21 9.95 8.72 -6.55
CA TRP A 21 8.76 8.02 -6.05
C TRP A 21 7.56 8.96 -5.89
N ALA A 22 7.76 10.13 -5.26
CA ALA A 22 6.71 11.12 -5.03
C ALA A 22 6.04 11.61 -6.32
N ASN A 23 6.82 11.71 -7.42
CA ASN A 23 6.30 12.11 -8.73
C ASN A 23 5.33 11.09 -9.35
N LEU A 24 5.34 9.83 -8.90
CA LEU A 24 4.44 8.78 -9.38
C LEU A 24 2.99 8.94 -8.88
N ARG A 25 2.71 9.92 -8.02
CA ARG A 25 1.33 10.26 -7.62
C ARG A 25 0.45 10.68 -8.80
N ALA A 26 1.04 11.26 -9.85
CA ALA A 26 0.40 11.76 -11.08
C ALA A 26 -0.94 12.49 -10.87
N ASP A 27 -0.93 13.52 -10.01
CA ASP A 27 -2.05 14.45 -9.77
C ASP A 27 -3.39 13.82 -9.35
N GLU A 28 -3.37 12.57 -8.89
CA GLU A 28 -4.56 11.89 -8.35
C GLU A 28 -5.05 12.66 -7.10
N PRO A 29 -6.35 13.00 -6.97
CA PRO A 29 -6.88 13.80 -5.87
C PRO A 29 -6.90 13.09 -4.50
N MET A 30 -6.17 11.98 -4.35
CA MET A 30 -6.03 11.26 -3.08
C MET A 30 -5.26 12.15 -2.09
N THR A 31 -5.99 12.77 -1.18
CA THR A 31 -5.42 13.66 -0.15
C THR A 31 -5.66 13.07 1.23
N LEU A 32 -4.64 13.16 2.08
CA LEU A 32 -4.81 13.00 3.52
C LEU A 32 -5.54 14.25 4.04
N SER A 33 -6.68 14.07 4.69
CA SER A 33 -7.37 15.20 5.32
C SER A 33 -6.63 15.62 6.59
N ALA A 34 -6.75 16.89 7.00
CA ALA A 34 -6.12 17.38 8.22
C ALA A 34 -6.43 16.52 9.46
N LYS A 35 -7.62 15.92 9.53
CA LYS A 35 -8.02 14.99 10.59
C LYS A 35 -7.28 13.66 10.53
N ASP A 36 -6.98 13.14 9.34
CA ASP A 36 -6.16 11.94 9.19
C ASP A 36 -4.75 12.24 9.68
N VAL A 37 -4.19 13.38 9.28
CA VAL A 37 -2.87 13.84 9.70
C VAL A 37 -2.80 14.05 11.21
N GLU A 38 -3.85 14.58 11.83
CA GLU A 38 -3.94 14.75 13.27
C GLU A 38 -4.01 13.40 14.01
N ARG A 39 -4.75 12.44 13.44
CA ARG A 39 -4.80 11.05 13.94
C ARG A 39 -3.47 10.32 13.75
N LEU A 40 -2.73 10.63 12.68
CA LEU A 40 -1.40 10.11 12.41
C LEU A 40 -0.35 10.73 13.33
N ARG A 41 -0.43 12.03 13.61
CA ARG A 41 0.43 12.74 14.57
C ARG A 41 0.20 12.28 16.01
N ALA A 42 -1.03 11.96 16.39
CA ALA A 42 -1.36 11.41 17.71
C ALA A 42 -0.73 10.03 17.98
N LEU A 43 -0.23 9.33 16.95
CA LEU A 43 0.47 8.05 17.06
C LEU A 43 1.98 8.19 17.35
N ASN A 44 2.45 9.40 17.66
CA ASN A 44 3.80 9.70 18.14
C ASN A 44 4.92 9.40 17.12
N ASP A 45 4.61 9.47 15.83
CA ASP A 45 5.56 9.28 14.73
C ASP A 45 6.10 10.67 14.29
N PRO A 46 7.42 10.92 14.26
CA PRO A 46 8.00 12.22 13.92
C PRO A 46 7.91 12.58 12.42
N ILE A 47 7.18 11.82 11.62
CA ILE A 47 7.11 12.03 10.17
C ILE A 47 6.35 13.31 9.83
N SER A 48 6.93 14.15 8.97
CA SER A 48 6.25 15.34 8.47
C SER A 48 5.07 14.94 7.57
N LEU A 49 4.08 15.82 7.45
CA LEU A 49 2.94 15.59 6.57
C LEU A 49 3.39 15.40 5.12
N ASP A 50 4.35 16.20 4.66
CA ASP A 50 4.83 16.14 3.29
C ASP A 50 5.61 14.85 3.03
N ASP A 51 6.44 14.39 3.98
CA ASP A 51 7.16 13.13 3.86
C ASP A 51 6.19 11.94 3.83
N ALA A 52 5.15 11.97 4.67
CA ALA A 52 4.11 10.95 4.65
C ALA A 52 3.36 10.94 3.32
N GLN A 53 3.01 12.09 2.76
CA GLN A 53 2.36 12.16 1.44
C GLN A 53 3.26 11.64 0.33
N ASN A 54 4.52 12.08 0.31
CA ASN A 54 5.50 11.70 -0.70
C ASN A 54 5.76 10.19 -0.70
N ALA A 55 5.76 9.55 0.47
CA ALA A 55 5.95 8.11 0.59
C ALA A 55 4.67 7.31 0.30
N TYR A 56 3.55 7.67 0.93
CA TYR A 56 2.38 6.80 1.01
C TYR A 56 1.34 7.04 -0.10
N LEU A 57 1.23 8.24 -0.69
CA LEU A 57 0.27 8.46 -1.78
C LEU A 57 0.61 7.65 -3.04
N PRO A 58 1.87 7.66 -3.54
CA PRO A 58 2.22 6.82 -4.69
C PRO A 58 2.09 5.32 -4.37
N LEU A 59 2.38 4.91 -3.13
CA LEU A 59 2.22 3.52 -2.70
C LEU A 59 0.75 3.08 -2.70
N ALA A 60 -0.15 3.89 -2.14
CA ALA A 60 -1.58 3.61 -2.15
C ALA A 60 -2.11 3.51 -3.59
N ARG A 61 -1.65 4.39 -4.48
CA ARG A 61 -1.97 4.36 -5.92
C ARG A 61 -1.45 3.11 -6.62
N LEU A 62 -0.25 2.66 -6.27
CA LEU A 62 0.30 1.43 -6.85
C LEU A 62 -0.52 0.22 -6.38
N LEU A 63 -0.81 0.14 -5.09
CA LEU A 63 -1.57 -0.98 -4.50
C LEU A 63 -2.97 -1.10 -5.10
N SER A 64 -3.64 0.01 -5.35
CA SER A 64 -4.96 -0.01 -5.98
C SER A 64 -4.93 -0.44 -7.45
N LEU A 65 -3.89 -0.07 -8.23
CA LEU A 65 -3.69 -0.62 -9.58
C LEU A 65 -3.55 -2.14 -9.53
N TYR A 66 -2.84 -2.69 -8.53
CA TYR A 66 -2.78 -4.14 -8.31
C TYR A 66 -4.14 -4.73 -7.94
N VAL A 67 -4.90 -4.08 -7.05
CA VAL A 67 -6.25 -4.53 -6.67
C VAL A 67 -7.16 -4.61 -7.89
N GLU A 68 -7.19 -3.57 -8.73
CA GLU A 68 -8.03 -3.50 -9.93
C GLU A 68 -7.63 -4.55 -10.96
N ALA A 69 -6.32 -4.72 -11.20
CA ALA A 69 -5.82 -5.72 -12.13
C ALA A 69 -6.16 -7.16 -11.68
N VAL A 70 -6.00 -7.45 -10.39
CA VAL A 70 -6.33 -8.77 -9.83
C VAL A 70 -7.83 -9.02 -9.85
N GLN A 71 -8.66 -8.02 -9.55
CA GLN A 71 -10.12 -8.14 -9.65
C GLN A 71 -10.55 -8.44 -11.09
N GLY A 72 -10.02 -7.68 -12.07
CA GLY A 72 -10.31 -7.92 -13.48
C GLY A 72 -9.91 -9.33 -13.95
N LEU A 73 -8.78 -9.85 -13.47
CA LEU A 73 -8.36 -11.22 -13.75
C LEU A 73 -9.33 -12.26 -13.15
N HIS A 74 -9.81 -12.05 -11.92
CA HIS A 74 -10.78 -12.94 -11.29
C HIS A 74 -12.12 -12.95 -12.04
N ASP A 75 -12.59 -11.78 -12.48
CA ASP A 75 -13.84 -11.65 -13.23
C ASP A 75 -13.74 -12.37 -14.58
N ALA A 76 -12.64 -12.18 -15.32
CA ALA A 76 -12.39 -12.87 -16.57
C ALA A 76 -12.33 -14.40 -16.40
N ALA A 77 -11.65 -14.87 -15.36
CA ALA A 77 -11.58 -16.31 -15.05
C ALA A 77 -12.95 -16.89 -14.65
N ALA A 78 -13.75 -16.16 -13.87
CA ALA A 78 -15.09 -16.60 -13.49
C ALA A 78 -16.03 -16.69 -14.69
N GLN A 79 -15.95 -15.73 -15.62
CA GLN A 79 -16.71 -15.74 -16.87
C GLN A 79 -16.32 -16.95 -17.74
N PHE A 80 -15.02 -17.21 -17.92
CA PHE A 80 -14.54 -18.38 -18.67
C PHE A 80 -15.05 -19.71 -18.08
N LEU A 81 -15.15 -19.80 -16.76
CA LEU A 81 -15.62 -20.99 -16.05
C LEU A 81 -17.15 -21.05 -15.88
N ALA A 82 -17.92 -20.14 -16.49
CA ALA A 82 -19.38 -20.06 -16.40
C ALA A 82 -19.91 -20.08 -14.95
N LYS A 83 -19.23 -19.38 -14.03
CA LYS A 83 -19.70 -19.23 -12.64
C LYS A 83 -20.72 -18.08 -12.55
N ASP A 84 -21.87 -18.34 -11.93
CA ASP A 84 -23.00 -17.39 -11.82
C ASP A 84 -22.69 -16.08 -11.07
N LYS A 85 -21.55 -16.02 -10.37
CA LYS A 85 -20.86 -14.82 -9.89
C LYS A 85 -19.46 -15.22 -9.43
N ALA A 86 -18.44 -14.41 -9.74
CA ALA A 86 -17.18 -14.51 -9.02
C ALA A 86 -17.48 -14.27 -7.52
N GLN A 87 -17.18 -15.25 -6.66
CA GLN A 87 -17.09 -14.95 -5.24
C GLN A 87 -16.05 -13.82 -5.11
N ARG A 88 -16.44 -12.69 -4.53
CA ARG A 88 -15.51 -11.58 -4.30
C ARG A 88 -14.45 -12.05 -3.31
N THR A 89 -13.30 -12.45 -3.83
CA THR A 89 -12.13 -12.76 -3.02
C THR A 89 -11.50 -11.43 -2.57
N PRO A 90 -11.34 -11.20 -1.25
CA PRO A 90 -10.65 -10.02 -0.75
C PRO A 90 -9.20 -9.98 -1.24
N PHE A 91 -8.70 -8.79 -1.55
CA PHE A 91 -7.28 -8.56 -1.79
C PHE A 91 -6.57 -8.35 -0.43
N ILE A 92 -5.55 -9.16 -0.14
CA ILE A 92 -4.86 -9.14 1.16
C ILE A 92 -3.51 -8.44 1.02
N ILE A 93 -3.25 -7.43 1.86
CA ILE A 93 -1.96 -6.74 1.96
C ILE A 93 -1.32 -7.09 3.30
N GLY A 94 -0.16 -7.77 3.25
CA GLY A 94 0.63 -8.07 4.44
C GLY A 94 1.63 -6.95 4.75
N VAL A 95 1.61 -6.43 5.97
CA VAL A 95 2.61 -5.45 6.46
C VAL A 95 3.49 -6.13 7.50
N SER A 96 4.77 -6.31 7.17
CA SER A 96 5.75 -7.04 8.00
C SER A 96 6.97 -6.18 8.36
N GLY A 97 7.83 -6.68 9.26
CA GLY A 97 8.99 -5.94 9.77
C GLY A 97 9.23 -6.14 11.28
N SER A 98 10.36 -5.60 11.77
CA SER A 98 10.78 -5.73 13.18
C SER A 98 9.82 -5.05 14.18
N VAL A 99 9.94 -5.39 15.46
CA VAL A 99 9.23 -4.68 16.54
C VAL A 99 9.68 -3.22 16.55
N ALA A 100 8.73 -2.30 16.81
CA ALA A 100 8.94 -0.85 16.85
C ALA A 100 9.39 -0.17 15.52
N VAL A 101 9.45 -0.88 14.39
CA VAL A 101 9.83 -0.31 13.09
C VAL A 101 8.74 0.56 12.42
N GLY A 102 7.55 0.66 13.01
CA GLY A 102 6.45 1.48 12.46
C GLY A 102 5.37 0.73 11.66
N LYS A 103 5.35 -0.62 11.65
CA LYS A 103 4.34 -1.43 10.92
C LYS A 103 2.90 -0.95 11.12
N SER A 104 2.50 -0.73 12.37
CA SER A 104 1.13 -0.32 12.70
C SER A 104 0.83 1.09 12.22
N THR A 105 1.83 1.99 12.21
CA THR A 105 1.67 3.33 11.61
C THR A 105 1.45 3.21 10.11
N THR A 106 2.34 2.50 9.40
CA THR A 106 2.21 2.25 7.96
C THR A 106 0.85 1.64 7.60
N ALA A 107 0.40 0.60 8.31
CA ALA A 107 -0.86 -0.06 8.02
C ALA A 107 -2.08 0.86 8.22
N ARG A 108 -2.06 1.72 9.24
CA ARG A 108 -3.13 2.71 9.47
C ARG A 108 -3.16 3.82 8.43
N ILE A 109 -1.98 4.28 7.97
CA ILE A 109 -1.90 5.27 6.89
C ILE A 109 -2.48 4.67 5.60
N LEU A 110 -2.03 3.48 5.21
CA LEU A 110 -2.53 2.80 4.02
C LEU A 110 -4.03 2.53 4.09
N HIS A 111 -4.52 2.09 5.25
CA HIS A 111 -5.95 1.90 5.49
C HIS A 111 -6.75 3.18 5.21
N ALA A 112 -6.34 4.32 5.80
CA ALA A 112 -7.03 5.60 5.61
C ALA A 112 -6.99 6.10 4.16
N LEU A 113 -5.87 5.90 3.46
CA LEU A 113 -5.71 6.28 2.06
C LEU A 113 -6.56 5.41 1.12
N MET A 114 -6.52 4.09 1.30
CA MET A 114 -7.21 3.14 0.41
C MET A 114 -8.73 3.20 0.56
N GLN A 115 -9.26 3.59 1.73
CA GLN A 115 -10.71 3.81 1.91
C GLN A 115 -11.26 4.95 1.04
N ARG A 116 -10.41 5.89 0.62
CA ARG A 116 -10.80 7.08 -0.17
C ARG A 116 -10.65 6.88 -1.68
N TRP A 117 -10.30 5.67 -2.11
CA TRP A 117 -10.26 5.32 -3.53
C TRP A 117 -11.62 5.60 -4.20
N PRO A 118 -11.69 6.01 -5.48
CA PRO A 118 -12.95 6.33 -6.16
C PRO A 118 -14.02 5.23 -6.08
N ASN A 119 -13.60 3.96 -6.13
CA ASN A 119 -14.52 2.82 -5.98
C ASN A 119 -14.90 2.52 -4.51
N SER A 120 -14.36 3.31 -3.57
CA SER A 120 -14.57 3.28 -2.11
C SER A 120 -14.70 1.86 -1.56
N PRO A 121 -13.67 1.01 -1.71
CA PRO A 121 -13.73 -0.36 -1.26
C PRO A 121 -13.86 -0.41 0.27
N GLN A 122 -14.52 -1.46 0.77
CA GLN A 122 -14.40 -1.81 2.18
C GLN A 122 -12.95 -2.23 2.45
N VAL A 123 -12.28 -1.50 3.34
CA VAL A 123 -10.90 -1.82 3.77
C VAL A 123 -10.93 -2.05 5.27
N ASP A 124 -10.51 -3.26 5.67
CA ASP A 124 -10.41 -3.69 7.06
C ASP A 124 -8.93 -3.85 7.46
N LEU A 125 -8.62 -3.62 8.73
CA LEU A 125 -7.28 -3.75 9.30
C LEU A 125 -7.29 -4.80 10.41
N VAL A 126 -6.50 -5.87 10.24
CA VAL A 126 -6.34 -6.94 11.24
C VAL A 126 -4.88 -7.05 11.64
N THR A 127 -4.61 -7.05 12.94
CA THR A 127 -3.26 -7.26 13.50
C THR A 127 -3.05 -8.72 13.85
N THR A 128 -1.86 -9.27 13.55
CA THR A 128 -1.49 -10.65 13.91
C THR A 128 -1.37 -10.89 15.41
N ASP A 129 -1.20 -9.83 16.21
CA ASP A 129 -1.06 -9.93 17.67
C ASP A 129 -2.32 -10.51 18.35
N GLY A 130 -3.49 -10.34 17.72
CA GLY A 130 -4.75 -10.93 18.20
C GLY A 130 -4.85 -12.45 18.00
N PHE A 131 -3.89 -13.05 17.30
CA PHE A 131 -3.80 -14.50 17.09
C PHE A 131 -2.75 -15.16 18.01
N LEU A 132 -2.13 -14.40 18.90
CA LEU A 132 -1.24 -14.97 19.92
C LEU A 132 -2.06 -15.78 20.93
N PHE A 133 -1.46 -16.85 21.46
CA PHE A 133 -2.06 -17.61 22.54
C PHE A 133 -2.30 -16.72 23.77
N SER A 134 -3.42 -16.94 24.47
CA SER A 134 -3.70 -16.25 25.72
C SER A 134 -2.61 -16.55 26.74
N ASN A 135 -2.26 -15.55 27.56
CA ASN A 135 -1.42 -15.79 28.72
C ASN A 135 -2.18 -16.69 29.69
N ALA A 136 -1.52 -17.75 30.17
CA ALA A 136 -2.08 -18.72 31.11
C ALA A 136 -2.48 -18.09 32.45
#